data_AF-A0A3A5MLV1-F1
#
_entry.id   AF-A0A3A5MLV1-F1
#
_cell.length_a   1.000
_cell.length_b   1.000
_cell.length_c   1.000
_cell.angle_alpha   90.00
_cell.angle_beta   90.00
_cell.angle_gamma   90.00
#
_symmetry.space_group_name_H-M   'P 1'
#
loop_
_entity.id
_entity.type
_entity.pdbx_description
1 polymer ?
#
loop_
_entity_poly.entity_id
_entity_poly.type
_entity_poly.pdbx_seq_one_letter_code
_entity_poly.pdbx_strand_id
1 'polypeptide(L)'
;MHRLVIDSWPTPDGKPFKDQPEEVWQAAVEHYCGGGEGAWPSWLPESLDITEWMPDEGDYGTQLPEKTGDPIGEYSELVMVVPRAPRRKFYFVESAAQKVLADLAEWGVVGHIETSNPVEWPTDEREQEPNEH
;
A
#
# COMPACT_ATOMS: atom_id res chain seq x y z
N MET A 1 2.62 -18.34 -7.21
CA MET A 1 1.65 -17.28 -6.79
C MET A 1 2.25 -16.58 -5.59
N HIS A 2 2.10 -15.26 -5.49
CA HIS A 2 2.77 -14.47 -4.46
C HIS A 2 1.73 -13.83 -3.55
N ARG A 3 1.81 -14.08 -2.25
CA ARG A 3 0.89 -13.55 -1.25
C ARG A 3 1.59 -12.46 -0.45
N LEU A 4 1.05 -11.26 -0.47
CA LEU A 4 1.44 -10.19 0.42
C LEU A 4 0.79 -10.40 1.79
N VAL A 5 1.62 -10.46 2.82
CA VAL A 5 1.23 -10.58 4.23
C VAL A 5 1.66 -9.31 4.94
N ILE A 6 0.72 -8.67 5.64
CA ILE A 6 0.99 -7.52 6.51
C ILE A 6 1.05 -8.06 7.93
N ASP A 7 2.20 -7.88 8.58
CA ASP A 7 2.46 -8.34 9.93
C ASP A 7 1.98 -7.29 10.95
N SER A 8 2.23 -6.00 10.67
CA SER A 8 1.75 -4.91 11.52
C SER A 8 1.66 -3.58 10.77
N TRP A 9 0.64 -2.80 11.11
CA TRP A 9 0.58 -1.38 10.80
C TRP A 9 1.25 -0.57 11.92
N PRO A 10 1.90 0.56 11.61
CA PRO A 10 2.54 1.39 12.63
C PRO A 10 1.52 2.20 13.46
N THR A 11 0.27 2.27 13.02
CA THR A 11 -0.81 3.02 13.66
C THR A 11 -1.05 2.54 15.11
N PRO A 12 -1.50 3.43 16.02
CA PRO A 12 -1.68 3.09 17.43
C PRO A 12 -2.67 1.95 17.69
N ASP A 13 -3.64 1.76 16.80
CA ASP A 13 -4.65 0.72 16.89
C ASP A 13 -4.36 -0.50 15.99
N GLY A 14 -3.21 -0.50 15.29
CA GLY A 14 -2.79 -1.56 14.37
C GLY A 14 -3.67 -1.72 13.12
N LYS A 15 -4.49 -0.71 12.79
CA LYS A 15 -5.35 -0.71 11.60
C LYS A 15 -4.73 0.05 10.42
N PRO A 16 -5.22 -0.17 9.19
CA PRO A 16 -4.82 0.63 8.03
C PRO A 16 -4.92 2.14 8.23
N PHE A 17 -4.14 2.88 7.45
CA PHE A 17 -4.10 4.34 7.49
C PHE A 17 -5.48 4.99 7.26
N LYS A 18 -6.28 4.45 6.35
CA LYS A 18 -7.63 4.96 6.04
C LYS A 18 -8.61 4.87 7.22
N ASP A 19 -8.32 4.02 8.20
CA ASP A 19 -9.16 3.83 9.39
C ASP A 19 -8.80 4.81 10.52
N GLN A 20 -7.74 5.61 10.37
CA GLN A 20 -7.38 6.66 11.34
C GLN A 20 -8.29 7.89 11.16
N PRO A 21 -8.58 8.63 12.24
CA PRO A 21 -9.39 9.84 12.16
C PRO A 21 -8.82 10.86 11.16
N GLU A 22 -9.70 11.55 10.45
CA GLU A 22 -9.32 12.53 9.43
C GLU A 22 -8.45 13.66 10.00
N GLU A 23 -8.73 14.07 11.23
CA GLU A 23 -8.04 15.16 11.93
C GLU A 23 -6.54 14.86 12.11
N VAL A 24 -6.16 13.58 12.19
CA VAL A 24 -4.76 13.17 12.28
C VAL A 24 -4.02 13.50 10.98
N TRP A 25 -4.68 13.29 9.85
CA TRP A 25 -4.10 13.56 8.52
C TRP A 25 -4.09 15.04 8.20
N GLN A 26 -5.14 15.77 8.58
CA GLN A 26 -5.16 17.23 8.49
C GLN A 26 -3.98 17.84 9.26
N ALA A 27 -3.79 17.44 10.52
CA ALA A 27 -2.68 17.90 11.34
C ALA A 27 -1.29 17.52 10.76
N ALA A 28 -1.16 16.33 10.17
CA ALA A 28 0.07 15.88 9.52
C ALA A 28 0.41 16.73 8.29
N VAL A 29 -0.59 17.00 7.44
CA VAL A 29 -0.45 17.84 6.24
C VAL A 29 -0.10 19.29 6.62
N GLU A 30 -0.80 19.87 7.60
CA GLU A 30 -0.50 21.22 8.11
C GLU A 30 0.92 21.34 8.64
N HIS A 31 1.39 20.31 9.37
CA HIS A 31 2.77 20.22 9.85
C HIS A 31 3.77 20.18 8.69
N TYR A 32 3.53 19.31 7.71
CA TYR A 32 4.42 19.10 6.56
C TYR A 32 4.56 20.35 5.69
N CYS A 33 3.45 21.05 5.42
CA CYS A 33 3.45 22.29 4.65
C CYS A 33 4.01 23.49 5.42
N GLY A 34 4.36 23.34 6.71
CA GLY A 34 4.87 24.41 7.56
C GLY A 34 3.86 25.53 7.84
N GLY A 35 2.55 25.24 7.70
CA GLY A 35 1.48 26.23 7.68
C GLY A 35 0.77 26.49 9.00
N GLY A 36 0.96 25.67 10.05
CA GLY A 36 0.16 25.77 11.27
C GLY A 36 0.69 25.03 12.50
N GLU A 37 -0.16 24.91 13.53
CA GLU A 37 0.11 24.15 14.79
C GLU A 37 -0.05 22.64 14.63
N GLY A 38 -0.12 22.14 13.39
CA GLY A 38 -0.25 20.73 13.06
C GLY A 38 0.87 19.88 13.68
N ALA A 39 0.55 18.62 13.95
CA ALA A 39 1.45 17.66 14.57
C ALA A 39 1.72 16.49 13.63
N TRP A 40 3.00 16.15 13.45
CA TRP A 40 3.37 14.91 12.79
C TRP A 40 3.04 13.71 13.68
N PRO A 41 2.31 12.68 13.19
CA PRO A 41 2.03 11.49 13.97
C PRO A 41 3.32 10.77 14.36
N SER A 42 3.52 10.54 15.67
CA SER A 42 4.76 9.94 16.20
C SER A 42 5.03 8.50 15.73
N TRP A 43 4.03 7.85 15.16
CA TRP A 43 4.12 6.51 14.60
C TRP A 43 4.47 6.51 13.11
N LEU A 44 4.49 7.66 12.44
CA LEU A 44 5.03 7.77 11.09
C LEU A 44 6.53 8.06 11.13
N PRO A 45 7.31 7.58 10.14
CA PRO A 45 8.70 8.00 9.99
C PRO A 45 8.81 9.52 9.83
N GLU A 46 9.70 10.18 10.57
CA GLU A 46 9.94 11.63 10.43
C GLU A 46 10.53 12.01 9.06
N SER A 47 11.15 11.05 8.37
CA SER A 47 11.75 11.25 7.05
C SER A 47 10.78 10.98 5.90
N LEU A 48 9.51 10.65 6.18
CA LEU A 48 8.53 10.33 5.15
C LEU A 48 8.16 11.59 4.35
N ASP A 49 8.32 11.53 3.04
CA ASP A 49 7.86 12.57 2.11
C ASP A 49 6.43 12.25 1.64
N ILE A 50 5.49 13.12 1.99
CA ILE A 50 4.08 12.97 1.60
C ILE A 50 3.66 13.83 0.40
N THR A 51 4.61 14.50 -0.26
CA THR A 51 4.31 15.44 -1.37
C THR A 51 3.53 14.76 -2.48
N GLU A 52 3.95 13.57 -2.92
CA GLU A 52 3.27 12.80 -3.98
C GLU A 52 1.89 12.24 -3.56
N TRP A 53 1.60 12.29 -2.26
CA TRP A 53 0.37 11.78 -1.65
C TRP A 53 -0.66 12.89 -1.39
N MET A 54 -0.26 14.15 -1.53
CA MET A 54 -1.12 15.31 -1.34
C MET A 54 -1.67 15.83 -2.67
N PRO A 55 -2.86 16.45 -2.65
CA PRO A 55 -3.33 17.21 -3.80
C PRO A 55 -2.44 18.44 -3.99
N ASP A 56 -2.19 18.80 -5.25
CA ASP A 56 -1.40 19.98 -5.61
C ASP A 56 -2.32 21.14 -6.02
N GLU A 57 -2.04 22.34 -5.54
CA GLU A 57 -2.71 23.55 -6.00
C GLU A 57 -2.02 24.07 -7.26
N GLY A 58 -2.41 23.50 -8.40
CA GLY A 58 -1.93 23.97 -9.70
C GLY A 58 -2.69 25.20 -10.23
N ASP A 59 -2.16 25.80 -11.29
CA ASP A 59 -2.73 26.98 -11.98
C ASP A 59 -4.19 26.81 -12.46
N TYR A 60 -4.69 25.58 -12.53
CA TYR A 60 -6.05 25.24 -13.00
C TYR A 60 -6.97 24.68 -11.90
N GLY A 61 -6.58 24.81 -10.62
CA GLY A 61 -7.30 24.29 -9.46
C GLY A 61 -6.63 23.07 -8.83
N THR A 62 -7.28 22.51 -7.80
CA THR A 62 -6.79 21.35 -7.03
C THR A 62 -6.63 20.13 -7.93
N GLN A 63 -5.40 19.67 -8.10
CA GLN A 63 -5.05 18.46 -8.83
C GLN A 63 -5.04 17.26 -7.88
N LEU A 64 -5.41 16.08 -8.40
CA LEU A 64 -5.32 14.84 -7.64
C LEU A 64 -3.87 14.48 -7.35
N PRO A 65 -3.57 13.78 -6.23
CA PRO A 65 -2.23 13.31 -5.92
C PRO A 65 -1.63 12.42 -7.02
N GLU A 66 -0.31 12.45 -7.16
CA GLU A 66 0.42 11.60 -8.12
C GLU A 66 0.30 10.10 -7.75
N LYS A 67 0.43 9.79 -6.46
CA LYS A 67 0.26 8.44 -5.94
C LYS A 67 -1.22 8.10 -5.85
N THR A 68 -1.54 6.84 -6.10
CA THR A 68 -2.91 6.35 -5.93
C THR A 68 -3.07 5.70 -4.57
N GLY A 69 -4.03 6.17 -3.78
CA GLY A 69 -4.25 5.71 -2.41
C GLY A 69 -5.73 5.54 -2.05
N ASP A 70 -5.98 5.36 -0.76
CA ASP A 70 -7.29 5.51 -0.17
C ASP A 70 -7.46 6.99 0.22
N PRO A 71 -8.51 7.69 -0.23
CA PRO A 71 -8.65 9.12 -0.03
C PRO A 71 -9.01 9.44 1.41
N ILE A 72 -8.45 10.52 1.97
CA ILE A 72 -8.82 11.11 3.26
C ILE A 72 -9.51 12.46 2.99
N GLY A 73 -10.65 12.72 3.63
CA GLY A 73 -11.53 13.83 3.28
C GLY A 73 -12.59 13.47 2.23
N GLU A 74 -13.47 14.43 1.96
CA GLU A 74 -14.50 14.34 0.92
C GLU A 74 -13.93 14.71 -0.47
N TYR A 75 -14.65 14.37 -1.55
CA TYR A 75 -14.14 14.58 -2.91
C TYR A 75 -13.83 16.06 -3.24
N SER A 76 -14.58 17.01 -2.65
CA SER A 76 -14.35 18.45 -2.79
C SER A 76 -13.37 19.03 -1.77
N GLU A 77 -13.01 18.27 -0.74
CA GLU A 77 -12.16 18.67 0.39
C GLU A 77 -11.14 17.55 0.67
N LEU A 78 -10.50 17.08 -0.41
CA LEU A 78 -9.52 16.01 -0.31
C LEU A 78 -8.31 16.53 0.47
N VAL A 79 -8.01 15.91 1.60
CA VAL A 79 -6.85 16.26 2.43
C VAL A 79 -5.59 15.65 1.81
N MET A 80 -5.62 14.35 1.56
CA MET A 80 -4.55 13.57 0.94
C MET A 80 -5.06 12.19 0.53
N VAL A 81 -4.21 11.39 -0.10
CA VAL A 81 -4.41 9.93 -0.19
C VAL A 81 -3.35 9.23 0.65
N VAL A 82 -3.70 8.09 1.23
CA VAL A 82 -2.77 7.24 2.01
C VAL A 82 -2.56 5.90 1.31
N PRO A 83 -1.45 5.17 1.56
CA PRO A 83 -1.24 3.85 0.99
C PRO A 83 -2.44 2.93 1.22
N ARG A 84 -2.89 2.26 0.16
CA ARG A 84 -4.09 1.44 0.23
C ARG A 84 -3.88 0.20 1.08
N ALA A 85 -4.89 -0.15 1.86
CA ALA A 85 -4.98 -1.51 2.38
C ALA A 85 -5.15 -2.49 1.20
N PRO A 86 -4.23 -3.45 1.00
CA PRO A 86 -4.29 -4.33 -0.16
C PRO A 86 -5.54 -5.22 -0.11
N ARG A 87 -6.54 -4.90 -0.94
CA ARG A 87 -7.76 -5.72 -1.12
C ARG A 87 -7.46 -7.08 -1.71
N ARG A 88 -6.48 -7.15 -2.62
CA ARG A 88 -5.95 -8.40 -3.16
C ARG A 88 -4.69 -8.75 -2.40
N LYS A 89 -4.73 -9.83 -1.62
CA LYS A 89 -3.55 -10.36 -0.93
C LYS A 89 -2.67 -11.21 -1.84
N PHE A 90 -3.13 -11.54 -3.04
CA PHE A 90 -2.43 -12.43 -3.96
C PHE A 90 -2.16 -11.78 -5.31
N TYR A 91 -0.97 -12.06 -5.82
CA TYR A 91 -0.41 -11.51 -7.04
C TYR A 91 0.14 -12.66 -7.89
N PHE A 92 -0.06 -12.56 -9.21
CA PHE A 92 0.51 -13.51 -10.17
C PHE A 92 2.01 -13.25 -10.41
N VAL A 93 2.42 -11.99 -10.33
CA VAL A 93 3.80 -11.54 -10.57
C VAL A 93 4.38 -11.00 -9.26
N GLU A 94 5.58 -11.48 -8.89
CA GLU A 94 6.24 -11.09 -7.64
C GLU A 94 6.52 -9.59 -7.55
N SER A 95 7.02 -8.98 -8.63
CA SER A 95 7.36 -7.56 -8.67
C SER A 95 6.16 -6.65 -8.41
N ALA A 96 4.95 -7.09 -8.74
CA ALA A 96 3.72 -6.36 -8.42
C ALA A 96 3.44 -6.37 -6.90
N ALA A 97 3.68 -7.51 -6.22
CA ALA A 97 3.57 -7.59 -4.76
C ALA A 97 4.67 -6.78 -4.07
N GLN A 98 5.90 -6.84 -4.58
CA GLN A 98 7.04 -6.08 -4.07
C GLN A 98 6.83 -4.57 -4.17
N LYS A 99 6.28 -4.08 -5.29
CA LYS A 99 5.97 -2.65 -5.43
C LYS A 99 4.97 -2.16 -4.37
N VAL A 100 3.90 -2.93 -4.13
CA VAL A 100 2.91 -2.58 -3.11
C VAL A 100 3.51 -2.65 -1.71
N LEU A 101 4.33 -3.66 -1.41
CA LEU A 101 5.02 -3.75 -0.13
C LEU A 101 6.01 -2.59 0.06
N ALA A 102 6.69 -2.15 -0.98
CA ALA A 102 7.64 -1.03 -0.92
C ALA A 102 6.93 0.29 -0.55
N ASP A 103 5.82 0.62 -1.22
CA ASP A 103 5.02 1.81 -0.90
C ASP A 103 4.50 1.76 0.56
N LEU A 104 4.10 0.58 1.04
CA LEU A 104 3.65 0.40 2.44
C LEU A 104 4.80 0.49 3.44
N ALA A 105 5.96 -0.07 3.11
CA ALA A 105 7.13 -0.09 3.98
C ALA A 105 7.74 1.31 4.17
N GLU A 106 7.66 2.16 3.14
CA GLU A 106 8.05 3.58 3.23
C GLU A 106 7.28 4.31 4.33
N TRP A 107 6.01 3.93 4.54
CA TRP A 107 5.15 4.46 5.59
C TRP A 107 5.29 3.74 6.94
N GLY A 108 6.27 2.84 7.08
CA GLY A 108 6.55 2.11 8.31
C GLY A 108 5.72 0.83 8.52
N VAL A 109 5.00 0.35 7.51
CA VAL A 109 4.30 -0.94 7.59
C VAL A 109 5.29 -2.10 7.54
N VAL A 110 5.10 -3.10 8.39
CA VAL A 110 5.88 -4.33 8.39
C VAL A 110 5.09 -5.42 7.70
N GLY A 111 5.68 -6.04 6.69
CA GLY A 111 5.08 -7.14 5.95
C GLY A 111 6.11 -7.91 5.12
N HIS A 112 5.68 -9.03 4.55
CA HIS A 112 6.50 -9.91 3.74
C HIS A 112 5.69 -10.57 2.61
N ILE A 113 6.40 -11.22 1.69
CA ILE A 113 5.80 -11.91 0.54
C ILE A 113 6.05 -13.41 0.69
N GLU A 114 4.96 -14.19 0.76
CA GLU A 114 5.01 -15.65 0.68
C GLU A 114 4.87 -16.08 -0.78
N THR A 115 5.78 -16.90 -1.29
CA THR A 115 5.72 -17.42 -2.66
C THR A 115 5.41 -18.91 -2.65
N SER A 116 4.34 -19.30 -3.35
CA SER A 116 4.04 -20.71 -3.60
C SER A 116 4.67 -21.16 -4.92
N ASN A 117 5.40 -22.28 -4.87
CA ASN A 117 5.85 -22.97 -6.07
C ASN A 117 4.65 -23.64 -6.76
N PRO A 118 4.65 -23.75 -8.09
CA PRO A 118 3.71 -24.63 -8.78
C PRO A 118 3.84 -26.04 -8.21
N VAL A 119 2.72 -26.69 -7.91
CA VAL A 119 2.73 -28.13 -7.65
C VAL A 119 2.89 -28.82 -9.00
N GLU A 120 4.03 -29.48 -9.20
CA GLU A 120 4.18 -30.41 -10.31
C GLU A 120 3.32 -31.63 -10.02
N TRP A 121 2.30 -31.84 -10.85
CA TRP A 121 1.57 -33.10 -10.85
C TRP A 121 2.50 -34.19 -11.37
N PRO A 122 2.63 -35.35 -10.71
CA PRO A 122 3.39 -36.45 -11.26
C PRO A 122 2.75 -36.84 -12.60
N THR A 123 3.47 -36.60 -13.69
CA THR A 123 3.12 -37.12 -15.01
C THR A 123 3.10 -38.64 -14.89
N ASP A 124 1.93 -39.24 -15.06
CA ASP A 124 1.76 -40.70 -15.00
C ASP A 124 2.59 -41.29 -16.16
N GLU A 125 3.74 -41.90 -15.88
CA GLU A 125 4.65 -42.52 -16.86
C GLU A 125 4.06 -43.80 -17.50
N ARG A 126 2.73 -43.97 -17.49
CA ARG A 126 2.03 -45.21 -17.91
C ARG A 126 1.47 -45.17 -19.33
N GLU A 127 2.05 -44.37 -20.23
CA GLU A 127 1.68 -44.35 -21.65
C GLU A 127 2.86 -44.63 -22.60
N GLN A 128 3.81 -45.51 -22.20
CA GLN A 128 4.85 -46.01 -23.11
C GLN A 128 5.08 -47.51 -22.93
N GLU A 129 4.05 -48.34 -23.17
CA GLU A 129 4.30 -49.71 -23.62
C GLU A 129 3.90 -49.82 -25.10
N PRO A 130 4.84 -50.10 -26.02
CA PRO A 130 4.50 -50.32 -27.42
C PRO A 130 3.71 -51.62 -27.53
N ASN A 131 2.52 -51.52 -28.11
CA ASN A 131 1.67 -52.66 -28.38
C ASN A 131 2.30 -53.49 -29.52
N GLU A 132 3.08 -54.51 -29.18
CA GLU A 132 3.62 -55.47 -30.15
C GLU A 132 2.52 -56.48 -30.54
N HIS A 133 2.11 -56.44 -31.80
CA HIS A 133 1.24 -57.43 -32.45
C HIS A 133 1.93 -58.05 -33.66
#